data_AF-A0AAC9J5K2-F1
#
_entry.id   AF-A0AAC9J5K2-F1
#
_cell.length_a   1.000
_cell.length_b   1.000
_cell.length_c   1.000
_cell.angle_alpha   90.00
_cell.angle_beta   90.00
_cell.angle_gamma   90.00
#
_symmetry.space_group_name_H-M   'P 1'
#
loop_
_entity.id
_entity.type
_entity.pdbx_description
1 polymer ?
#
loop_
_entity_poly.entity_id
_entity_poly.type
_entity_poly.pdbx_seq_one_letter_code
_entity_poly.pdbx_strand_id
1 'polypeptide(L)'
;MQLFMNKWFYFLVNILVVTLIFFLFTPKYDLENYINTWFYVFLLSLVAILFLFIKKGGFFDGLTFSFRRFGSMMSKKKKDYMGEWKDKPAPSQTINTTFYRNLRFLVWMQIVILLLLMALYYTI
;
A
#
# COMPACT_ATOMS: atom_id res chain seq x y z
N MET A 1 24.17 9.08 5.27
CA MET A 1 22.87 8.50 5.67
C MET A 1 21.73 8.97 4.73
N GLN A 2 21.90 8.85 3.41
CA GLN A 2 20.90 9.23 2.39
C GLN A 2 20.43 8.06 1.51
N LEU A 3 21.10 6.89 1.59
CA LEU A 3 20.79 5.70 0.80
C LEU A 3 19.38 5.13 1.10
N PHE A 4 18.97 5.17 2.37
CA PHE A 4 17.68 4.63 2.82
C PHE A 4 16.44 5.42 2.38
N MET A 5 16.60 6.61 1.77
CA MET A 5 15.47 7.43 1.31
C MET A 5 15.31 7.45 -0.22
N ASN A 6 16.14 6.70 -0.95
CA ASN A 6 16.02 6.64 -2.41
C ASN A 6 14.95 5.61 -2.83
N LYS A 7 14.03 6.00 -3.71
CA LYS A 7 12.99 5.10 -4.25
C LYS A 7 13.56 3.85 -4.92
N TRP A 8 14.73 3.99 -5.55
CA TRP A 8 15.48 2.90 -6.16
C TRP A 8 16.02 1.91 -5.13
N PHE A 9 16.41 2.37 -3.96
CA PHE A 9 16.86 1.48 -2.89
C PHE A 9 15.71 0.61 -2.40
N TYR A 10 14.51 1.18 -2.17
CA TYR A 10 13.32 0.40 -1.82
C TYR A 10 12.98 -0.66 -2.88
N PHE A 11 13.15 -0.32 -4.15
CA PHE A 11 12.92 -1.26 -5.25
C PHE A 11 13.97 -2.38 -5.29
N LEU A 12 15.25 -2.07 -5.10
CA LEU A 12 16.31 -3.07 -5.00
C LEU A 12 16.09 -4.02 -3.82
N VAL A 13 15.72 -3.48 -2.65
CA VAL A 13 15.34 -4.29 -1.50
C VAL A 13 14.14 -5.19 -1.83
N ASN A 14 13.14 -4.68 -2.55
CA ASN A 14 12.01 -5.49 -2.98
C ASN A 14 12.44 -6.63 -3.92
N ILE A 15 13.31 -6.38 -4.90
CA ILE A 15 13.86 -7.43 -5.78
C ILE A 15 14.56 -8.51 -4.96
N LEU A 16 15.40 -8.12 -4.00
CA LEU A 16 16.10 -9.06 -3.12
C LEU A 16 15.11 -9.88 -2.30
N VAL A 17 14.10 -9.25 -1.71
CA VAL A 17 13.07 -9.93 -0.92
C VAL A 17 12.27 -10.90 -1.78
N VAL A 18 11.81 -10.50 -2.96
CA VAL A 18 11.04 -11.38 -3.87
C VAL A 18 11.88 -12.58 -4.28
N THR A 19 13.16 -12.35 -4.62
CA THR A 19 14.08 -13.41 -5.01
C THR A 19 14.35 -14.37 -3.85
N LEU A 20 14.51 -13.87 -2.62
CA LEU A 20 14.64 -14.70 -1.43
C LEU A 20 13.37 -15.53 -1.17
N ILE A 21 12.20 -14.92 -1.30
CA ILE A 21 10.91 -15.64 -1.16
C ILE A 21 10.83 -16.77 -2.18
N PHE A 22 11.20 -16.52 -3.44
CA PHE A 22 11.24 -17.54 -4.48
C PHE A 22 12.16 -18.70 -4.09
N PHE A 23 13.39 -18.43 -3.69
CA PHE A 23 14.33 -19.49 -3.33
C PHE A 23 13.89 -20.34 -2.13
N LEU A 24 13.19 -19.73 -1.16
CA LEU A 24 12.78 -20.39 0.08
C LEU A 24 11.45 -21.16 -0.03
N PHE A 25 10.50 -20.67 -0.82
CA PHE A 25 9.13 -21.19 -0.81
C PHE A 25 8.72 -21.91 -2.11
N THR A 26 9.51 -21.79 -3.17
CA THR A 26 9.14 -22.38 -4.46
C THR A 26 9.56 -23.85 -4.55
N PRO A 27 8.66 -24.75 -4.99
CA PRO A 27 8.96 -26.18 -5.13
C PRO A 27 9.81 -26.53 -6.37
N LYS A 28 9.78 -25.70 -7.42
CA LYS A 28 10.54 -25.90 -8.66
C LYS A 28 11.15 -24.58 -9.13
N TYR A 29 12.45 -24.59 -9.42
CA TYR A 29 13.16 -23.38 -9.86
C TYR A 29 12.99 -23.14 -11.36
N ASP A 30 11.80 -22.74 -11.77
CA ASP A 30 11.45 -22.38 -13.14
C ASP A 30 10.92 -20.94 -13.24
N LEU A 31 10.87 -20.42 -14.48
CA LEU A 31 10.47 -19.05 -14.76
C LEU A 31 9.00 -18.78 -14.36
N GLU A 32 8.13 -19.77 -14.51
CA GLU A 32 6.72 -19.67 -14.14
C GLU A 32 6.57 -19.39 -12.64
N ASN A 33 7.23 -20.16 -11.77
CA ASN A 33 7.14 -19.93 -10.34
C ASN A 33 7.81 -18.61 -9.91
N TYR A 34 8.81 -18.15 -10.65
CA TYR A 34 9.41 -16.84 -10.41
C TYR A 34 8.41 -15.71 -10.70
N ILE A 35 7.70 -15.80 -11.83
CA ILE A 35 6.60 -14.88 -12.18
C ILE A 35 5.50 -14.92 -11.13
N ASN A 36 5.08 -16.12 -10.70
CA ASN A 36 4.06 -16.27 -9.66
C ASN A 36 4.47 -15.61 -8.35
N THR A 37 5.73 -15.76 -7.94
CA THR A 37 6.26 -15.11 -6.73
C THR A 37 6.23 -13.59 -6.84
N TRP A 38 6.67 -13.03 -7.97
CA TRP A 38 6.55 -11.61 -8.27
C TRP A 38 5.09 -11.14 -8.24
N PHE A 39 4.17 -11.93 -8.81
CA PHE A 39 2.75 -11.62 -8.86
C PHE A 39 2.13 -11.56 -7.46
N TYR A 40 2.43 -12.51 -6.57
CA TYR A 40 1.91 -12.51 -5.21
C TYR A 40 2.40 -11.30 -4.40
N VAL A 41 3.69 -10.96 -4.50
CA VAL A 41 4.25 -9.77 -3.83
C VAL A 41 3.66 -8.48 -4.41
N PHE A 42 3.47 -8.43 -5.72
CA PHE A 42 2.78 -7.33 -6.40
C PHE A 42 1.34 -7.18 -5.90
N LEU A 43 0.58 -8.28 -5.83
CA LEU A 43 -0.82 -8.26 -5.40
C LEU A 43 -0.97 -7.70 -3.98
N LEU A 44 -0.09 -8.10 -3.05
CA LEU A 44 -0.06 -7.55 -1.69
C LEU A 44 0.23 -6.03 -1.70
N SER A 45 1.22 -5.62 -2.50
CA SER A 45 1.59 -4.21 -2.64
C SER A 45 0.48 -3.38 -3.31
N LEU A 46 -0.24 -3.98 -4.25
CA LEU A 46 -1.38 -3.39 -4.96
C LEU A 46 -2.55 -3.13 -4.00
N VAL A 47 -2.91 -4.11 -3.18
CA VAL A 47 -3.96 -3.94 -2.16
C VAL A 47 -3.59 -2.82 -1.20
N ALA A 48 -2.35 -2.78 -0.74
CA ALA A 48 -1.86 -1.73 0.15
C ALA A 48 -1.95 -0.33 -0.48
N ILE A 49 -1.55 -0.16 -1.76
CA ILE A 49 -1.62 1.15 -2.42
C ILE A 49 -3.06 1.58 -2.72
N LEU A 50 -3.95 0.64 -3.08
CA LEU A 50 -5.37 0.93 -3.31
C LEU A 50 -6.05 1.38 -2.02
N PHE A 51 -5.76 0.71 -0.90
CA PHE A 51 -6.26 1.14 0.41
C PHE A 51 -5.79 2.56 0.74
N LEU A 52 -4.49 2.86 0.56
CA LEU A 52 -3.97 4.20 0.80
C LEU A 52 -4.52 5.24 -0.17
N PHE A 53 -4.81 4.85 -1.42
CA PHE A 53 -5.43 5.72 -2.41
C PHE A 53 -6.84 6.14 -1.96
N ILE A 54 -7.66 5.19 -1.51
CA ILE A 54 -9.00 5.46 -0.96
C ILE A 54 -8.91 6.31 0.31
N LYS A 55 -7.98 5.99 1.21
CA LYS A 55 -7.72 6.76 2.43
C LYS A 55 -7.32 8.20 2.12
N LYS A 56 -6.45 8.39 1.14
CA LYS A 56 -5.98 9.71 0.71
C LYS A 56 -7.10 10.52 0.04
N GLY A 57 -7.99 9.86 -0.68
CA GLY A 57 -9.16 10.49 -1.33
C GLY A 57 -10.24 10.95 -0.37
N GLY A 58 -10.08 10.81 0.94
CA GLY A 58 -11.03 11.31 1.94
C GLY A 58 -12.30 10.47 2.09
N PHE A 59 -12.37 9.29 1.47
CA PHE A 59 -13.51 8.37 1.62
C PHE A 59 -13.77 8.03 3.10
N PHE A 60 -12.71 7.70 3.84
CA PHE A 60 -12.80 7.42 5.27
C PHE A 60 -13.06 8.67 6.12
N ASP A 61 -12.81 9.88 5.60
CA ASP A 61 -13.15 11.12 6.31
C ASP A 61 -14.66 11.30 6.35
N GLY A 62 -15.36 11.02 5.24
CA GLY A 62 -16.83 11.05 5.18
C GLY A 62 -17.48 10.02 6.10
N LEU A 63 -16.95 8.79 6.13
CA LEU A 63 -17.41 7.75 7.07
C LEU A 63 -17.17 8.14 8.52
N THR A 64 -15.96 8.60 8.84
CA THR A 64 -15.59 9.02 10.19
C THR A 64 -16.43 10.19 10.65
N PHE A 65 -16.69 11.17 9.78
CA PHE A 65 -17.57 12.29 10.07
C PHE A 65 -19.00 11.83 10.37
N SER A 66 -19.54 10.90 9.57
CA SER A 66 -20.89 10.37 9.73
C SER A 66 -21.06 9.65 11.07
N PHE A 67 -20.10 8.79 11.44
CA PHE A 67 -20.12 8.09 12.74
C PHE A 67 -19.91 9.04 13.93
N ARG A 68 -18.96 9.98 13.84
CA ARG A 68 -18.74 11.00 14.89
C ARG A 68 -20.01 11.83 15.12
N ARG A 69 -20.64 12.27 14.03
CA ARG A 69 -21.89 13.03 14.05
C ARG A 69 -23.05 12.21 14.64
N PHE A 70 -23.21 10.96 14.22
CA PHE A 70 -24.26 10.07 14.75
C PHE A 70 -24.07 9.80 16.25
N GLY A 71 -22.86 9.47 16.69
CA GLY A 71 -22.54 9.25 18.10
C GLY A 71 -22.79 10.49 18.96
N SER A 72 -22.46 11.69 18.44
CA SER A 72 -22.71 12.95 19.13
C SER A 72 -24.21 13.27 19.28
N MET A 73 -25.05 12.87 18.32
CA MET A 73 -26.51 13.05 18.39
C MET A 73 -27.19 12.03 19.32
N MET A 74 -26.70 10.79 19.36
CA MET A 74 -27.19 9.75 20.28
C MET A 74 -26.80 10.04 21.74
N SER A 75 -25.66 10.68 21.97
CA SER A 75 -25.19 11.02 23.32
C SER A 75 -25.84 12.29 23.87
N LYS A 76 -27.12 12.19 24.28
CA LYS A 76 -27.87 13.29 24.93
C LYS A 76 -27.25 13.84 26.22
N LYS A 77 -26.21 13.20 26.78
CA LYS A 77 -25.61 13.51 28.10
C LYS A 77 -24.28 14.28 28.07
N LYS A 78 -23.66 14.48 26.89
CA LYS A 78 -22.28 15.01 26.79
C LYS A 78 -22.20 16.22 25.84
N LYS A 79 -22.84 17.33 26.23
CA LYS A 79 -22.78 18.62 25.51
C LYS A 79 -21.34 19.16 25.37
N ASP A 80 -20.47 18.79 26.30
CA ASP A 80 -19.07 19.25 26.40
C ASP A 80 -18.10 18.55 25.43
N TYR A 81 -18.45 17.35 24.97
CA TYR A 81 -17.58 16.55 24.08
C TYR A 81 -17.78 16.89 22.59
N MET A 82 -18.69 17.81 22.26
CA MET A 82 -18.93 18.26 20.89
C MET A 82 -17.79 19.11 20.32
N GLY A 83 -16.92 19.69 21.16
CA GLY A 83 -15.70 20.40 20.73
C GLY A 83 -14.59 19.43 20.31
N GLU A 84 -14.31 18.42 21.13
CA GLU A 84 -13.12 17.57 21.01
C GLU A 84 -13.03 16.70 19.74
N TRP A 85 -14.15 16.38 19.09
CA TRP A 85 -14.13 15.53 17.89
C TRP A 85 -13.84 16.29 16.59
N LYS A 86 -13.99 17.63 16.60
CA LYS A 86 -13.66 18.50 15.46
C LYS A 86 -12.16 18.70 15.31
N ASP A 87 -11.42 18.69 16.42
CA ASP A 87 -9.97 18.91 16.44
C ASP A 87 -9.17 17.65 16.09
N LYS A 88 -9.81 16.47 16.01
CA LYS A 88 -9.13 15.23 15.66
C LYS A 88 -8.84 15.18 14.15
N PRO A 89 -7.56 15.03 13.74
CA PRO A 89 -7.17 15.04 12.33
C PRO A 89 -7.92 13.97 11.55
N ALA A 90 -8.28 14.32 10.31
CA ALA A 90 -9.00 13.42 9.44
C ALA A 90 -8.08 12.25 9.01
N PRO A 91 -8.61 11.03 8.80
CA PRO A 91 -7.84 9.90 8.29
C PRO A 91 -6.96 10.26 7.08
N SER A 92 -7.43 11.08 6.13
CA SER A 92 -6.64 11.53 4.97
C SER A 92 -5.40 12.35 5.34
N GLN A 93 -5.44 13.13 6.42
CA GLN A 93 -4.35 13.98 6.91
C GLN A 93 -3.26 13.20 7.64
N THR A 94 -3.57 11.97 8.08
CA THR A 94 -2.62 11.09 8.79
C THR A 94 -1.71 10.28 7.85
N ILE A 95 -1.80 10.48 6.54
CA ILE A 95 -1.04 9.69 5.57
C ILE A 95 0.37 10.24 5.39
N ASN A 96 1.36 9.37 5.55
CA ASN A 96 2.73 9.68 5.18
C ASN A 96 2.87 9.76 3.64
N THR A 97 3.04 10.97 3.12
CA THR A 97 3.13 11.26 1.69
C THR A 97 4.37 10.64 1.04
N THR A 98 5.48 10.55 1.76
CA THR A 98 6.72 9.92 1.30
C THR A 98 6.52 8.42 1.14
N PHE A 99 5.91 7.75 2.13
CA PHE A 99 5.60 6.33 2.05
C PHE A 99 4.66 6.03 0.89
N TYR A 100 3.57 6.78 0.75
CA TYR A 100 2.63 6.63 -0.36
C TYR A 100 3.31 6.79 -1.73
N ARG A 101 4.18 7.79 -1.87
CA ARG A 101 4.93 8.04 -3.12
C ARG A 101 5.89 6.89 -3.45
N ASN A 102 6.58 6.36 -2.45
CA ASN A 102 7.53 5.27 -2.64
C ASN A 102 6.81 3.95 -2.95
N LEU A 103 5.71 3.65 -2.25
CA LEU A 103 4.88 2.47 -2.52
C LEU A 103 4.24 2.55 -3.91
N ARG A 104 3.74 3.71 -4.33
CA ARG A 104 3.24 3.92 -5.69
C ARG A 104 4.31 3.61 -6.74
N PHE A 105 5.53 4.12 -6.55
CA PHE A 105 6.65 3.84 -7.45
C PHE A 105 6.97 2.34 -7.50
N LEU A 106 7.00 1.68 -6.33
CA LEU A 106 7.25 0.24 -6.23
C LEU A 106 6.25 -0.58 -7.05
N VAL A 107 4.95 -0.28 -6.92
CA VAL A 107 3.88 -0.97 -7.65
C VAL A 107 4.01 -0.77 -9.16
N TRP A 108 4.33 0.45 -9.62
CA TRP A 108 4.57 0.69 -11.06
C TRP A 108 5.75 -0.11 -11.60
N MET A 109 6.85 -0.16 -10.85
CA MET A 109 8.02 -0.94 -11.25
C MET A 109 7.75 -2.44 -11.25
N GLN A 110 6.94 -2.94 -10.31
CA GLN A 110 6.48 -4.33 -10.30
C GLN A 110 5.65 -4.68 -11.54
N ILE A 111 4.77 -3.77 -11.99
CA ILE A 111 4.01 -3.95 -13.25
C ILE A 111 4.98 -4.07 -14.43
N VAL A 112 5.96 -3.17 -14.54
CA VAL A 112 6.95 -3.21 -15.61
C VAL A 112 7.74 -4.52 -15.60
N ILE A 113 8.23 -4.95 -14.43
CA ILE A 113 8.93 -6.24 -14.29
C ILE A 113 8.04 -7.40 -14.70
N LEU A 114 6.79 -7.44 -14.22
CA LEU A 114 5.87 -8.53 -14.56
C LEU A 114 5.61 -8.60 -16.06
N LEU A 115 5.39 -7.46 -16.72
CA LEU A 115 5.21 -7.42 -18.17
C LEU A 115 6.46 -7.91 -18.92
N LEU A 116 7.66 -7.51 -18.46
CA LEU A 116 8.92 -7.99 -19.04
C LEU A 116 9.11 -9.50 -18.84
N LEU A 117 8.84 -10.01 -17.64
CA LEU A 117 8.95 -11.44 -17.35
C LEU A 117 7.92 -12.26 -18.13
N MET A 118 6.69 -11.77 -18.28
CA MET A 118 5.68 -12.43 -19.11
C MET A 118 6.09 -12.42 -20.58
N ALA A 119 6.60 -11.30 -21.10
CA ALA A 119 7.10 -11.24 -22.47
C ALA A 119 8.23 -12.26 -22.69
N LEU A 120 9.18 -12.35 -21.76
CA LEU A 120 10.25 -13.35 -21.80
C LEU A 120 9.71 -14.78 -21.76
N TYR A 121 8.75 -15.06 -20.88
CA TYR A 121 8.14 -16.38 -20.76
C TYR A 121 7.48 -16.86 -22.05
N TYR A 122 6.85 -15.97 -22.83
CA TYR A 122 6.24 -16.34 -24.11
C TYR A 122 7.23 -16.41 -25.28
N THR A 123 8.47 -15.93 -25.11
CA THR A 123 9.51 -15.99 -26.14
C THR A 123 10.40 -17.23 -26.04
N ILE A 124 10.37 -17.92 -24.90
CA ILE A 124 11.15 -19.14 -24.62
C ILE A 124 10.24 -20.35 -24.83
#